data_AF-A0A662HAT9-F1
#
_entry.id   AF-A0A662HAT9-F1
#
_cell.length_a   1.000
_cell.length_b   1.000
_cell.length_c   1.000
_cell.angle_alpha   90.00
_cell.angle_beta   90.00
_cell.angle_gamma   90.00
#
_symmetry.space_group_name_H-M   'P 1'
#
loop_
_entity.id
_entity.type
_entity.pdbx_description
1 polymer ?
#
loop_
_entity_poly.entity_id
_entity_poly.type
_entity_poly.pdbx_seq_one_letter_code
_entity_poly.pdbx_strand_id
1 'polypeptide(L)'
;MRSLDFIQLASEKLNEAEELLEYNYSHVKELSKRTVLYSIEAVAQELGVEPLNILDGLNILPLRLWSEVLRLLEIKRMIDVSTPKDALELAREAVEIATALILYVKF
;
A
#
# COMPACT_ATOMS: atom_id res chain seq x y z
N MET A 1 -8.31 12.96 -6.06
CA MET A 1 -8.76 11.56 -6.00
C MET A 1 -9.15 11.25 -4.57
N ARG A 2 -10.16 10.41 -4.39
CA ARG A 2 -10.57 9.89 -3.08
C ARG A 2 -9.71 8.68 -2.72
N SER A 3 -9.68 8.31 -1.43
CA SER A 3 -8.98 7.11 -0.93
C SER A 3 -9.33 5.84 -1.70
N LEU A 4 -10.61 5.66 -2.07
CA LEU A 4 -11.06 4.50 -2.85
C LEU A 4 -10.51 4.47 -4.28
N ASP A 5 -10.28 5.63 -4.90
CA ASP A 5 -9.70 5.70 -6.25
C ASP A 5 -8.25 5.16 -6.21
N PHE A 6 -7.51 5.46 -5.13
CA PHE A 6 -6.16 4.93 -4.92
C PHE A 6 -6.14 3.44 -4.62
N ILE A 7 -7.09 2.92 -3.83
CA ILE A 7 -7.21 1.46 -3.64
C ILE A 7 -7.54 0.75 -4.95
N GLN A 8 -8.38 1.34 -5.79
CA GLN A 8 -8.65 0.80 -7.12
C GLN A 8 -7.38 0.73 -7.97
N LEU A 9 -6.60 1.82 -8.05
CA LEU A 9 -5.32 1.82 -8.77
C LEU A 9 -4.32 0.81 -8.17
N ALA A 10 -4.25 0.70 -6.85
CA ALA A 10 -3.38 -0.27 -6.18
C ALA A 10 -3.75 -1.71 -6.59
N SER A 11 -5.05 -2.02 -6.63
CA SER A 11 -5.60 -3.31 -7.01
C SER A 11 -5.36 -3.61 -8.49
N GLU A 12 -5.53 -2.63 -9.39
CA GLU A 12 -5.23 -2.77 -10.81
C GLU A 12 -3.76 -3.12 -11.04
N LYS A 13 -2.82 -2.41 -10.37
CA LYS A 13 -1.38 -2.71 -10.48
C LYS A 13 -0.99 -4.03 -9.83
N LEU A 14 -1.67 -4.42 -8.75
CA LEU A 14 -1.44 -5.70 -8.11
C LEU A 14 -1.84 -6.84 -9.04
N ASN A 15 -3.04 -6.79 -9.63
CA ASN A 15 -3.52 -7.79 -10.57
C ASN A 15 -2.59 -7.90 -11.79
N GLU A 16 -2.16 -6.77 -12.37
CA GLU A 16 -1.17 -6.77 -13.46
C GLU A 16 0.15 -7.47 -13.04
N ALA A 17 0.61 -7.25 -11.80
CA ALA A 17 1.82 -7.87 -11.29
C ALA A 17 1.67 -9.39 -11.06
N GLU A 18 0.48 -9.83 -10.61
CA GLU A 18 0.15 -11.24 -10.42
C GLU A 18 0.11 -11.99 -11.76
N GLU A 19 -0.56 -11.44 -12.76
CA GLU A 19 -0.59 -12.00 -14.11
C GLU A 19 0.82 -12.11 -14.69
N LEU A 20 1.65 -11.07 -14.54
CA LEU A 20 3.03 -11.09 -15.05
C LEU A 20 3.91 -12.09 -14.31
N LEU A 21 3.69 -12.39 -13.03
CA LEU A 21 4.50 -13.38 -12.31
C LEU A 21 4.41 -14.78 -12.97
N GLU A 22 3.29 -15.11 -13.61
CA GLU A 22 3.09 -16.39 -14.31
C GLU A 22 3.84 -16.48 -15.65
N TYR A 23 4.04 -15.36 -16.34
CA TYR A 23 4.51 -15.34 -17.74
C TYR A 23 5.83 -14.60 -17.96
N ASN A 24 6.12 -13.57 -17.16
CA ASN A 24 7.26 -12.68 -17.34
C ASN A 24 7.61 -11.91 -16.05
N TYR A 25 8.75 -12.26 -15.44
CA TYR A 25 9.26 -11.61 -14.22
C TYR A 25 9.67 -10.15 -14.41
N SER A 26 9.82 -9.67 -15.65
CA SER A 26 10.11 -8.26 -15.90
C SER A 26 8.91 -7.41 -15.47
N HIS A 27 9.18 -6.29 -14.81
CA HIS A 27 8.17 -5.32 -14.34
C HIS A 27 7.32 -5.70 -13.12
N VAL A 28 7.27 -6.97 -12.68
CA VAL A 28 6.54 -7.37 -11.45
C VAL A 28 6.92 -6.47 -10.28
N LYS A 29 8.23 -6.30 -10.02
CA LYS A 29 8.73 -5.44 -8.94
C LYS A 29 8.30 -3.98 -9.08
N GLU A 30 8.28 -3.44 -10.30
CA GLU A 30 7.89 -2.04 -10.54
C GLU A 30 6.38 -1.85 -10.30
N LEU A 31 5.55 -2.78 -10.74
CA LEU A 31 4.11 -2.76 -10.47
C LEU A 31 3.82 -2.91 -8.98
N SER A 32 4.50 -3.84 -8.30
CA SER A 32 4.40 -4.00 -6.85
C SER A 32 4.77 -2.71 -6.09
N LYS A 33 5.82 -1.98 -6.53
CA LYS A 33 6.16 -0.67 -5.96
C LYS A 33 5.04 0.34 -6.11
N ARG A 34 4.41 0.39 -7.29
CA ARG A 34 3.27 1.29 -7.54
C ARG A 34 2.07 0.93 -6.69
N THR A 35 1.78 -0.37 -6.53
CA THR A 35 0.74 -0.84 -5.60
C THR A 35 0.99 -0.32 -4.19
N VAL A 36 2.21 -0.47 -3.64
CA VAL A 36 2.54 0.05 -2.31
C VAL A 36 2.39 1.58 -2.23
N LEU A 37 2.82 2.31 -3.26
CA LEU A 37 2.68 3.77 -3.29
C LEU A 37 1.19 4.19 -3.28
N TYR A 38 0.35 3.57 -4.11
CA TYR A 38 -1.08 3.86 -4.13
C TYR A 38 -1.78 3.46 -2.82
N SER A 39 -1.38 2.36 -2.18
CA SER A 39 -1.88 2.00 -0.85
C SER A 39 -1.56 3.07 0.20
N ILE A 40 -0.35 3.64 0.17
CA ILE A 40 0.06 4.73 1.08
C ILE A 40 -0.71 6.02 0.77
N GLU A 41 -0.89 6.36 -0.50
CA GLU A 41 -1.69 7.52 -0.92
C GLU A 41 -3.14 7.40 -0.46
N ALA A 42 -3.71 6.19 -0.52
CA ALA A 42 -5.06 5.92 -0.06
C ALA A 42 -5.23 6.17 1.45
N VAL A 43 -4.28 5.67 2.26
CA VAL A 43 -4.30 5.87 3.72
C VAL A 43 -4.02 7.34 4.08
N ALA A 44 -3.05 7.98 3.43
CA ALA A 44 -2.73 9.38 3.68
C ALA A 44 -3.92 10.30 3.39
N GLN A 45 -4.64 10.06 2.28
CA GLN A 45 -5.89 10.74 1.99
C GLN A 45 -6.93 10.57 3.09
N GLU A 46 -7.12 9.36 3.60
CA GLU A 46 -8.12 9.09 4.63
C GLU A 46 -7.76 9.71 5.98
N LEU A 47 -6.46 9.84 6.27
CA LEU A 47 -5.94 10.56 7.43
C LEU A 47 -5.86 12.08 7.21
N GLY A 48 -6.19 12.59 6.02
CA GLY A 48 -6.14 14.02 5.72
C GLY A 48 -4.72 14.62 5.76
N VAL A 49 -3.71 13.83 5.41
CA VAL A 49 -2.29 14.24 5.41
C VAL A 49 -1.63 13.97 4.07
N GLU A 50 -0.49 14.63 3.84
CA GLU A 50 0.36 14.34 2.69
C GLU A 50 1.00 12.94 2.82
N PRO A 51 1.15 12.15 1.73
CA PRO A 51 1.73 10.80 1.79
C PRO A 51 3.13 10.73 2.41
N LEU A 52 3.96 11.76 2.18
CA LEU A 52 5.29 11.88 2.76
C LEU A 52 5.27 12.11 4.29
N ASN A 53 4.14 12.61 4.80
CA ASN A 53 3.92 12.99 6.20
C ASN A 53 2.88 12.08 6.86
N ILE A 54 2.68 10.85 6.37
CA ILE A 54 1.63 9.93 6.85
C ILE A 54 1.66 9.69 8.37
N LEU A 55 2.82 9.84 9.01
CA LEU A 55 2.99 9.74 10.46
C LEU A 55 2.26 10.84 11.24
N ASP A 56 2.06 12.02 10.65
CA ASP A 56 1.33 13.12 11.29
C ASP A 56 -0.15 12.76 11.48
N GLY A 57 -0.67 11.85 10.66
CA GLY A 57 -2.04 11.34 10.71
C GLY A 57 -2.28 10.29 11.79
N LEU A 58 -1.25 9.80 12.49
CA LEU A 58 -1.39 8.73 13.49
C LEU A 58 -2.35 9.09 14.63
N ASN A 59 -2.42 10.37 15.01
CA ASN A 59 -3.28 10.83 16.11
C ASN A 59 -4.78 10.67 15.83
N ILE A 60 -5.17 10.41 14.58
CA ILE A 60 -6.55 10.12 14.18
C ILE A 60 -6.91 8.65 14.46
N LEU A 61 -5.91 7.76 14.48
CA LEU A 61 -6.08 6.33 14.67
C LEU A 61 -5.91 5.95 16.15
N PRO A 62 -6.63 4.92 16.63
CA PRO A 62 -6.30 4.27 17.89
C PRO A 62 -4.87 3.77 17.90
N LEU A 63 -4.21 3.84 19.06
CA LEU A 63 -2.82 3.43 19.25
C LEU A 63 -2.51 2.02 18.71
N ARG A 64 -3.46 1.08 18.84
CA ARG A 64 -3.33 -0.30 18.35
C ARG A 64 -3.21 -0.43 16.83
N LEU A 65 -3.60 0.59 16.07
CA LEU A 65 -3.52 0.62 14.60
C LEU A 65 -2.30 1.39 14.10
N TRP A 66 -1.51 2.01 15.00
CA TRP A 66 -0.30 2.72 14.59
C TRP A 66 0.72 1.77 13.98
N SER A 67 0.77 0.52 14.46
CA SER A 67 1.62 -0.54 13.90
C SER A 67 1.35 -0.78 12.42
N GLU A 68 0.09 -0.65 11.97
CA GLU A 68 -0.31 -0.87 10.59
C GLU A 68 0.27 0.20 9.65
N VAL A 69 0.21 1.47 10.07
CA VAL A 69 0.83 2.58 9.32
C VAL A 69 2.35 2.45 9.30
N LEU A 70 2.95 2.05 10.43
CA LEU A 70 4.39 1.78 10.49
C LEU A 70 4.79 0.61 9.58
N ARG A 71 3.96 -0.43 9.49
CA ARG A 71 4.16 -1.58 8.62
C ARG A 71 4.09 -1.19 7.15
N LEU A 72 3.16 -0.33 6.74
CA LEU A 72 3.13 0.23 5.37
C LEU A 72 4.43 0.96 5.00
N LEU A 73 4.99 1.75 5.93
CA LEU A 73 6.26 2.43 5.71
C LEU A 73 7.45 1.47 5.67
N GLU A 74 7.41 0.40 6.44
CA GLU A 74 8.40 -0.66 6.38
C GLU A 74 8.36 -1.38 5.03
N ILE A 75 7.18 -1.78 4.57
CA ILE A 75 6.95 -2.36 3.24
C ILE A 75 7.52 -1.46 2.14
N LYS A 76 7.25 -0.15 2.19
CA LYS A 76 7.79 0.84 1.24
C LYS A 76 9.31 0.85 1.19
N ARG A 77 10.01 0.57 2.30
CA ARG A 77 11.48 0.49 2.33
C ARG A 77 11.98 -0.86 1.83
N MET A 78 11.32 -1.94 2.23
CA MET A 78 11.74 -3.31 1.90
C MET A 78 11.61 -3.60 0.41
N ILE A 79 10.57 -3.07 -0.24
CA ILE A 79 10.26 -3.41 -1.64
C ILE A 79 11.38 -3.06 -2.63
N ASP A 80 12.24 -2.09 -2.31
CA ASP A 80 13.38 -1.71 -3.14
C ASP A 80 14.46 -2.79 -3.21
N VAL A 81 14.62 -3.58 -2.14
CA VAL A 81 15.65 -4.63 -2.04
C VAL A 81 15.09 -6.05 -2.22
N SER A 82 13.77 -6.20 -2.22
CA SER A 82 13.08 -7.48 -2.41
C SER A 82 13.28 -8.09 -3.80
N THR A 83 13.18 -9.43 -3.87
CA THR A 83 13.00 -10.14 -5.14
C THR A 83 11.63 -9.79 -5.75
N PRO A 84 11.40 -10.01 -7.06
CA PRO A 84 10.08 -9.75 -7.64
C PRO A 84 8.93 -10.49 -6.94
N LYS A 85 9.15 -11.73 -6.53
CA LYS A 85 8.16 -12.52 -5.80
C LYS A 85 7.88 -11.94 -4.41
N ASP A 86 8.92 -11.61 -3.65
CA ASP A 86 8.74 -11.02 -2.32
C ASP A 86 8.14 -9.61 -2.40
N ALA A 87 8.46 -8.85 -3.45
CA ALA A 87 7.85 -7.54 -3.72
C ALA A 87 6.34 -7.66 -3.94
N LEU A 88 5.89 -8.71 -4.64
CA LEU A 88 4.46 -8.96 -4.84
C LEU A 88 3.74 -9.28 -3.53
N GLU A 89 4.30 -10.13 -2.69
CA GLU A 89 3.71 -10.44 -1.37
C GLU A 89 3.64 -9.20 -0.48
N LEU A 90 4.70 -8.38 -0.47
CA LEU A 90 4.70 -7.10 0.24
C LEU A 90 3.64 -6.13 -0.31
N ALA A 91 3.43 -6.11 -1.62
CA ALA A 91 2.39 -5.30 -2.24
C ALA A 91 0.97 -5.76 -1.87
N ARG A 92 0.72 -7.07 -1.78
CA ARG A 92 -0.55 -7.62 -1.27
C ARG A 92 -0.80 -7.16 0.15
N GLU A 93 0.18 -7.34 1.03
CA GLU A 93 0.10 -6.91 2.43
C GLU A 93 -0.21 -5.41 2.54
N ALA A 94 0.42 -4.58 1.70
CA ALA A 94 0.14 -3.14 1.68
C ALA A 94 -1.32 -2.81 1.30
N VAL A 95 -1.91 -3.52 0.33
CA VAL A 95 -3.32 -3.33 -0.05
C VAL A 95 -4.25 -3.78 1.07
N GLU A 96 -3.96 -4.91 1.71
CA GLU A 96 -4.75 -5.43 2.83
C GLU A 96 -4.77 -4.43 4.00
N ILE A 97 -3.60 -3.94 4.41
CA ILE A 97 -3.46 -2.95 5.47
C ILE A 97 -4.21 -1.67 5.11
N ALA A 98 -3.98 -1.13 3.90
CA ALA A 98 -4.61 0.11 3.48
C ALA A 98 -6.14 -0.01 3.44
N THR A 99 -6.66 -1.13 2.94
CA THR A 99 -8.10 -1.41 2.92
C THR A 99 -8.68 -1.50 4.32
N ALA A 100 -8.01 -2.22 5.24
CA ALA A 100 -8.45 -2.35 6.62
C ALA A 100 -8.48 -0.99 7.35
N LEU A 101 -7.46 -0.15 7.16
CA LEU A 101 -7.40 1.19 7.74
C LEU A 101 -8.50 2.10 7.18
N ILE A 102 -8.73 2.08 5.86
CA ILE A 102 -9.79 2.90 5.24
C ILE A 102 -11.17 2.48 5.72
N LEU A 103 -11.44 1.17 5.81
CA LEU A 103 -12.70 0.66 6.35
C LEU A 103 -12.90 1.09 7.80
N TYR A 104 -11.84 1.09 8.62
CA TYR A 104 -11.91 1.56 10.00
C TYR A 104 -12.18 3.06 10.13
N VAL A 105 -11.58 3.90 9.28
CA VAL A 105 -11.80 5.36 9.37
C VAL A 105 -13.17 5.75 8.84
N LYS A 106 -13.70 5.03 7.85
CA LYS A 106 -15.02 5.31 7.25
C LYS A 106 -16.22 4.78 8.03
N PHE A 107 -16.05 3.73 8.84
CA PHE A 107 -17.14 3.00 9.51
C PHE A 107 -16.84 2.77 11.00
#